data_AF-A0A1I5BAP7-F1
#
_entry.id   AF-A0A1I5BAP7-F1
#
_cell.length_a   1.000
_cell.length_b   1.000
_cell.length_c   1.000
_cell.angle_alpha   90.00
_cell.angle_beta   90.00
_cell.angle_gamma   90.00
#
_symmetry.space_group_name_H-M   'P 1'
#
loop_
_entity.id
_entity.type
_entity.pdbx_description
1 polymer ?
#
loop_
_entity_poly.entity_id
_entity_poly.type
_entity_poly.pdbx_seq_one_letter_code
_entity_poly.pdbx_strand_id
1 'polypeptide(L)'
;MSLNGVLFHQNKITFIIFIPLCNPLPTGRFNYSVNKRYSVNTLLILHHNSCMSLCKRWQVQSLFYLQYMNYLAHAYLSFNDQSLIVGNMIADYVKGKHWQEYDPGIQQGIQLHRAIDTFTDTHPVTLAAREYFQASCGRYSAVFIDIVYDHFLANDTSIFSEQSLSAFTRQIYRTVAQQHDILPPVFQQVFRHMQQHDWLYGYRLMDGIYKSFSGIVHRAKFLEVTADAPFQVLKQHYDELADHYSTFFPELVAFVKTYPH
;
A
#
# COMPACT_ATOMS: atom_id res chain seq x y z
N MET A 1 7.93 37.49 -0.40
CA MET A 1 6.75 38.31 -0.07
C MET A 1 5.54 37.41 -0.10
N SER A 2 4.87 37.27 1.04
CA SER A 2 3.67 36.43 1.20
C SER A 2 2.52 36.93 0.34
N LEU A 3 1.62 36.05 -0.08
CA LEU A 3 0.18 36.33 -0.09
C LEU A 3 -0.58 34.99 -0.11
N ASN A 4 -0.97 34.58 1.09
CA ASN A 4 -2.08 33.67 1.32
C ASN A 4 -3.39 34.35 0.91
N GLY A 5 -4.32 33.62 0.32
CA GLY A 5 -5.67 34.11 0.06
C GLY A 5 -6.59 33.00 -0.44
N VAL A 6 -7.28 32.33 0.48
CA VAL A 6 -8.46 31.52 0.18
C VAL A 6 -9.67 32.43 0.41
N LEU A 7 -10.40 32.77 -0.65
CA LEU A 7 -11.69 33.45 -0.57
C LEU A 7 -12.80 32.41 -0.63
N PHE A 8 -13.55 32.27 0.47
CA PHE A 8 -14.79 31.50 0.51
C PHE A 8 -15.98 32.41 0.15
N HIS A 9 -16.72 32.05 -0.89
CA HIS A 9 -18.07 32.53 -1.11
C HIS A 9 -18.98 31.41 -1.61
N GLN A 10 -20.25 31.54 -1.26
CA GLN A 10 -21.26 30.49 -1.14
C GLN A 10 -21.49 29.65 -2.42
N ASN A 11 -21.59 28.33 -2.23
CA ASN A 11 -22.33 27.35 -3.02
C ASN A 11 -22.05 27.10 -4.52
N LYS A 12 -20.83 27.29 -5.05
CA LYS A 12 -20.36 26.56 -6.25
C LYS A 12 -18.83 26.32 -6.21
N ILE A 13 -18.39 25.07 -6.17
CA ILE A 13 -16.97 24.72 -6.31
C ILE A 13 -16.53 25.04 -7.74
N THR A 14 -15.69 26.06 -7.90
CA THR A 14 -15.04 26.39 -9.18
C THR A 14 -13.60 25.91 -9.11
N PHE A 15 -13.27 24.85 -9.85
CA PHE A 15 -11.87 24.41 -10.00
C PHE A 15 -11.16 25.31 -11.02
N ILE A 16 -10.12 26.02 -10.59
CA ILE A 16 -9.20 26.70 -11.51
C ILE A 16 -8.14 25.67 -11.89
N ILE A 17 -8.25 25.09 -13.09
CA ILE A 17 -7.22 24.21 -13.65
C ILE A 17 -6.25 25.10 -14.44
N PHE A 18 -5.00 25.14 -14.01
CA PHE A 18 -3.91 25.73 -14.79
C PHE A 18 -3.41 24.71 -15.81
N ILE A 19 -3.76 24.91 -17.09
CA ILE A 19 -3.17 24.16 -18.20
C ILE A 19 -2.11 25.05 -18.85
N PRO A 20 -0.82 24.69 -18.84
CA PRO A 20 0.19 25.43 -19.57
C PRO A 20 -0.04 25.23 -21.07
N LEU A 21 -0.34 26.32 -21.79
CA LEU A 21 -0.34 26.32 -23.25
C LEU A 21 1.12 26.36 -23.73
N CYS A 22 1.65 25.22 -24.16
CA CYS A 22 2.91 25.17 -24.88
C CYS A 22 2.66 25.48 -26.36
N ASN A 23 2.97 26.70 -26.79
CA ASN A 23 3.17 26.99 -28.21
C ASN A 23 4.68 26.90 -28.52
N PRO A 24 5.12 26.03 -29.44
CA PRO A 24 6.50 26.03 -29.88
C PRO A 24 6.76 27.22 -30.79
N LEU A 25 7.78 28.03 -30.48
CA LEU A 25 8.43 28.92 -31.46
C LEU A 25 9.70 28.23 -31.99
N PRO A 26 10.18 28.55 -33.21
CA PRO A 26 11.26 27.80 -33.87
C PRO A 26 12.66 27.97 -33.24
N THR A 27 12.78 28.51 -32.03
CA THR A 27 14.05 28.88 -31.40
C THR A 27 14.06 28.56 -29.89
N GLY A 28 13.70 27.32 -29.51
CA GLY A 28 14.20 26.67 -28.28
C GLY A 28 14.07 27.40 -26.92
N ARG A 29 13.17 28.37 -26.73
CA ARG A 29 12.84 28.95 -25.41
C ARG A 29 11.33 29.02 -25.21
N PHE A 30 10.86 28.56 -24.05
CA PHE A 30 9.46 28.61 -23.64
C PHE A 30 9.17 29.89 -22.85
N ASN A 31 8.06 30.55 -23.15
CA ASN A 31 7.53 31.67 -22.35
C ASN A 31 6.15 31.29 -21.81
N TYR A 32 5.94 31.48 -20.51
CA TYR A 32 4.66 31.21 -19.86
C TYR A 32 3.77 32.46 -19.90
N SER A 33 2.55 32.33 -20.41
CA SER A 33 1.51 33.36 -20.38
C SER A 33 0.25 32.79 -19.73
N VAL A 34 -0.29 33.52 -18.76
CA VAL A 34 -1.53 33.17 -18.06
C VAL A 34 -2.62 34.12 -18.55
N ASN A 35 -3.59 33.63 -19.32
CA ASN A 35 -4.92 34.22 -19.40
C ASN A 35 -5.89 33.34 -20.20
N LYS A 36 -6.87 32.73 -19.50
CA LYS A 36 -8.30 32.73 -19.87
C LYS A 36 -9.12 31.92 -18.87
N ARG A 37 -10.34 32.41 -18.57
CA ARG A 37 -11.37 31.72 -17.77
C ARG A 37 -12.37 31.08 -18.74
N TYR A 38 -12.78 29.84 -18.48
CA TYR A 38 -13.86 29.17 -19.22
C TYR A 38 -14.90 28.61 -18.25
N SER A 39 -16.18 28.68 -18.65
CA SER A 39 -17.31 28.08 -17.92
C SER A 39 -17.68 26.71 -18.51
N VAL A 40 -18.36 25.89 -17.70
CA VAL A 40 -18.40 24.41 -17.78
C VAL A 40 -19.13 23.81 -18.99
N ASN A 41 -19.75 24.60 -19.89
CA ASN A 41 -20.60 24.05 -20.96
C ASN A 41 -19.99 23.95 -22.36
N THR A 42 -18.67 24.16 -22.54
CA THR A 42 -18.03 24.14 -23.88
C THR A 42 -17.10 22.95 -24.11
N LEU A 43 -17.12 21.92 -23.26
CA LEU A 43 -16.25 20.75 -23.40
C LEU A 43 -16.94 19.54 -24.05
N LEU A 44 -17.64 19.78 -25.16
CA LEU A 44 -18.08 18.71 -26.06
C LEU A 44 -17.68 19.15 -27.47
N ILE A 45 -16.93 18.28 -28.16
CA ILE A 45 -16.41 18.43 -29.52
C ILE A 45 -15.07 19.17 -29.61
N LEU A 46 -13.96 18.44 -29.43
CA LEU A 46 -12.81 18.51 -30.34
C LEU A 46 -12.14 17.13 -30.41
N HIS A 47 -11.88 16.73 -31.65
CA HIS A 47 -11.54 15.40 -32.14
C HIS A 47 -10.08 14.99 -31.92
N HIS A 48 -9.87 13.67 -31.95
CA HIS A 48 -8.81 12.90 -32.63
C HIS A 48 -7.39 13.49 -32.79
N ASN A 49 -6.44 12.60 -32.46
CA ASN A 49 -5.06 12.50 -32.95
C ASN A 49 -4.09 13.59 -32.51
N SER A 50 -3.32 13.23 -31.47
CA SER A 50 -1.86 13.41 -31.32
C SER A 50 -1.50 13.86 -29.91
N CYS A 51 -1.63 12.96 -28.91
CA CYS A 51 -0.92 13.13 -27.64
C CYS A 51 -0.86 11.81 -26.85
N MET A 52 -0.29 10.76 -27.45
CA MET A 52 -0.22 9.43 -26.85
C MET A 52 1.06 9.17 -26.03
N SER A 53 1.90 10.18 -25.76
CA SER A 53 3.19 10.01 -25.09
C SER A 53 3.35 10.73 -23.75
N LEU A 54 2.39 11.55 -23.30
CA LEU A 54 2.48 12.28 -22.02
C LEU A 54 1.38 11.93 -21.01
N CYS A 55 0.48 11.01 -21.36
CA CYS A 55 -0.61 10.54 -20.49
C CYS A 55 -0.34 9.14 -19.87
N LYS A 56 0.92 8.77 -19.65
CA LYS A 56 1.28 7.54 -18.90
C LYS A 56 1.62 7.79 -17.42
N ARG A 57 1.69 9.05 -16.98
CA ARG A 57 2.16 9.40 -15.62
C ARG A 57 1.06 9.68 -14.59
N TRP A 58 -0.22 9.65 -15.00
CA TRP A 58 -1.36 10.01 -14.13
C TRP A 58 -2.45 8.94 -14.00
N GLN A 59 -2.19 7.69 -14.40
CA GLN A 59 -3.07 6.54 -14.10
C GLN A 59 -2.79 5.89 -12.73
N VAL A 60 -1.89 6.46 -11.91
CA VAL A 60 -1.51 5.90 -10.60
C VAL A 60 -2.57 6.18 -9.51
N GLN A 61 -3.54 7.05 -9.74
CA GLN A 61 -4.63 7.32 -8.78
C GLN A 61 -5.62 6.15 -8.55
N SER A 62 -5.48 5.06 -9.31
CA SER A 62 -6.34 3.88 -9.19
C SER A 62 -5.72 2.68 -8.46
N LEU A 63 -4.48 2.82 -7.97
CA LEU A 63 -3.83 1.84 -7.08
C LEU A 63 -4.16 2.07 -5.60
N PHE A 64 -4.71 3.24 -5.23
CA PHE A 64 -5.03 3.66 -3.86
C PHE A 64 -6.16 2.90 -3.14
N TYR A 65 -6.71 1.84 -3.74
CA TYR A 65 -7.76 1.02 -3.13
C TYR A 65 -7.32 -0.42 -2.81
N LEU A 66 -6.08 -0.77 -3.14
CA LEU A 66 -5.44 -1.96 -2.63
C LEU A 66 -4.46 -1.52 -1.56
N GLN A 67 -4.97 -1.51 -0.34
CA GLN A 67 -4.16 -1.42 0.86
C GLN A 67 -3.16 -2.58 0.79
N TYR A 68 -1.88 -2.27 0.95
CA TYR A 68 -0.75 -3.18 0.77
C TYR A 68 -0.64 -4.04 2.03
N MET A 69 -0.92 -5.34 1.90
CA MET A 69 -1.15 -6.20 3.06
C MET A 69 0.04 -7.09 3.34
N ASN A 70 0.97 -6.59 4.16
CA ASN A 70 1.90 -7.41 4.93
C ASN A 70 1.67 -7.20 6.45
N TYR A 71 0.51 -7.60 6.97
CA TYR A 71 0.17 -7.29 8.36
C TYR A 71 1.07 -8.01 9.37
N LEU A 72 1.48 -9.27 9.07
CA LEU A 72 2.24 -10.04 10.04
C LEU A 72 3.68 -9.52 10.16
N ALA A 73 4.37 -9.18 9.07
CA ALA A 73 5.71 -8.58 9.20
C ALA A 73 5.66 -7.17 9.80
N HIS A 74 4.69 -6.32 9.44
CA HIS A 74 4.57 -5.01 10.08
C HIS A 74 4.37 -5.12 11.60
N ALA A 75 3.55 -6.07 12.05
CA ALA A 75 3.38 -6.34 13.47
C ALA A 75 4.67 -6.91 14.10
N TYR A 76 5.36 -7.83 13.43
CA TYR A 76 6.60 -8.44 13.91
C TYR A 76 7.74 -7.42 14.05
N LEU A 77 7.90 -6.56 13.05
CA LEU A 77 8.92 -5.50 12.98
C LEU A 77 8.64 -4.31 13.91
N SER A 78 7.50 -4.33 14.62
CA SER A 78 7.21 -3.39 15.71
C SER A 78 7.86 -3.80 17.04
N PHE A 79 8.57 -4.93 17.09
CA PHE A 79 9.33 -5.43 18.25
C PHE A 79 8.54 -5.46 19.57
N ASN A 80 7.25 -5.79 19.50
CA ASN A 80 6.30 -5.82 20.62
C ASN A 80 6.00 -4.46 21.27
N ASP A 81 6.42 -3.33 20.69
CA ASP A 81 5.96 -2.01 21.12
C ASP A 81 4.49 -1.81 20.69
N GLN A 82 3.61 -1.54 21.66
CA GLN A 82 2.18 -1.47 21.42
C GLN A 82 1.78 -0.31 20.50
N SER A 83 2.46 0.83 20.63
CA SER A 83 2.16 2.01 19.82
C SER A 83 2.66 1.85 18.40
N LEU A 84 3.86 1.27 18.22
CA LEU A 84 4.38 0.91 16.90
C LEU A 84 3.49 -0.11 16.21
N ILE A 85 3.02 -1.15 16.92
CA ILE A 85 2.07 -2.13 16.37
C ILE A 85 0.82 -1.41 15.84
N VAL A 86 0.20 -0.58 16.66
CA VAL A 86 -1.05 0.11 16.27
C VAL A 86 -0.80 1.02 15.08
N GLY A 87 0.26 1.83 15.11
CA GLY A 87 0.63 2.71 14.00
C GLY A 87 0.90 1.96 12.70
N ASN A 88 1.65 0.86 12.77
CA ASN A 88 1.93 0.01 11.62
C ASN A 88 0.65 -0.59 11.01
N MET A 89 -0.26 -1.07 11.86
CA MET A 89 -1.49 -1.73 11.42
C MET A 89 -2.50 -0.76 10.77
N ILE A 90 -2.50 0.52 11.16
CA ILE A 90 -3.46 1.52 10.65
C ILE A 90 -2.91 2.42 9.55
N ALA A 91 -1.61 2.37 9.24
CA ALA A 91 -0.92 3.37 8.42
C ALA A 91 -1.59 3.60 7.05
N ASP A 92 -1.98 2.53 6.37
CA ASP A 92 -2.69 2.53 5.08
C ASP A 92 -4.09 3.20 5.13
N TYR A 93 -4.66 3.31 6.33
CA TYR A 93 -5.96 3.93 6.57
C TYR A 93 -5.82 5.40 7.00
N VAL A 94 -4.59 5.88 7.23
CA VAL A 94 -4.29 7.25 7.67
C VAL A 94 -3.71 8.06 6.51
N LYS A 95 -4.55 8.89 5.89
CA LYS A 95 -4.20 9.66 4.68
C LYS A 95 -3.51 10.99 5.00
N GLY A 96 -2.61 11.40 4.12
CA GLY A 96 -2.00 12.74 4.16
C GLY A 96 -1.29 13.01 5.49
N LYS A 97 -1.63 14.13 6.14
CA LYS A 97 -1.03 14.57 7.42
C LYS A 97 -1.84 14.19 8.66
N HIS A 98 -2.95 13.44 8.52
CA HIS A 98 -3.78 13.03 9.66
C HIS A 98 -3.05 12.16 10.69
N TRP A 99 -1.92 11.55 10.30
CA TRP A 99 -1.06 10.83 11.26
C TRP A 99 -0.55 11.72 12.39
N GLN A 100 -0.47 13.05 12.19
CA GLN A 100 -0.04 14.01 13.23
C GLN A 100 -1.07 14.17 14.37
N GLU A 101 -2.27 13.63 14.20
CA GLU A 101 -3.35 13.67 15.21
C GLU A 101 -3.23 12.53 16.24
N TYR A 102 -2.35 11.55 15.99
CA TYR A 102 -2.13 10.40 16.88
C TYR A 102 -1.04 10.68 17.92
N ASP A 103 -0.99 9.89 18.99
CA ASP A 103 0.09 9.95 19.97
C ASP A 103 1.46 9.62 19.35
N PRO A 104 2.57 10.20 19.86
CA PRO A 104 3.89 10.10 19.25
C PRO A 104 4.33 8.67 18.87
N GLY A 105 4.06 7.67 19.72
CA GLY A 105 4.41 6.28 19.41
C GLY A 105 3.64 5.70 18.20
N ILE A 106 2.39 6.10 18.02
CA ILE A 106 1.58 5.67 16.87
C ILE A 106 2.03 6.43 15.61
N GLN A 107 2.41 7.71 15.75
CA GLN A 107 3.04 8.46 14.65
C GLN A 107 4.29 7.74 14.14
N GLN A 108 5.16 7.30 15.06
CA GLN A 108 6.36 6.53 14.75
C GLN A 108 5.99 5.21 14.04
N GLY A 109 4.98 4.48 14.52
CA GLY A 109 4.50 3.26 13.86
C GLY A 109 4.00 3.49 12.43
N ILE A 110 3.27 4.57 12.18
CA ILE A 110 2.79 4.94 10.83
C ILE A 110 3.97 5.30 9.91
N GLN A 111 4.96 6.02 10.43
CA GLN A 111 6.16 6.36 9.67
C GLN A 111 7.00 5.11 9.37
N LEU A 112 7.14 4.22 10.35
CA LEU A 112 7.86 2.96 10.23
C LEU A 112 7.23 2.06 9.16
N HIS A 113 5.90 1.93 9.11
CA HIS A 113 5.20 1.20 8.05
C HIS A 113 5.61 1.71 6.66
N ARG A 114 5.53 3.02 6.43
CA ARG A 114 5.89 3.63 5.14
C ARG A 114 7.37 3.41 4.80
N ALA A 115 8.24 3.38 5.80
CA ALA A 115 9.66 3.09 5.62
C ALA A 115 9.88 1.62 5.23
N ILE A 116 9.19 0.68 5.89
CA ILE A 116 9.18 -0.75 5.56
C ILE A 116 8.69 -0.94 4.12
N ASP A 117 7.57 -0.33 3.74
CA ASP A 117 7.02 -0.42 2.38
C ASP A 117 8.01 0.11 1.36
N THR A 118 8.56 1.30 1.59
CA THR A 118 9.52 1.91 0.67
C THR A 118 10.75 1.04 0.50
N PHE A 119 11.27 0.47 1.60
CA PHE A 119 12.41 -0.44 1.56
C PHE A 119 12.05 -1.71 0.77
N THR A 120 10.90 -2.30 1.05
CA THR A 120 10.41 -3.53 0.42
C THR A 120 10.17 -3.35 -1.08
N ASP A 121 9.46 -2.29 -1.47
CA ASP A 121 9.10 -1.99 -2.86
C ASP A 121 10.29 -1.61 -3.74
N THR A 122 11.36 -1.10 -3.14
CA THR A 122 12.57 -0.71 -3.88
C THR A 122 13.67 -1.76 -3.82
N HIS A 123 13.50 -2.81 -3.01
CA HIS A 123 14.51 -3.85 -2.83
C HIS A 123 14.70 -4.71 -4.09
N PRO A 124 15.93 -4.89 -4.61
CA PRO A 124 16.18 -5.66 -5.83
C PRO A 124 15.63 -7.09 -5.79
N VAL A 125 15.74 -7.76 -4.64
CA VAL A 125 15.24 -9.14 -4.46
C VAL A 125 13.72 -9.18 -4.54
N THR A 126 13.02 -8.22 -3.94
CA THR A 126 11.55 -8.12 -3.99
C THR A 126 11.08 -7.74 -5.39
N LEU A 127 11.80 -6.85 -6.07
CA LEU A 127 11.53 -6.53 -7.48
C LEU A 127 11.65 -7.77 -8.38
N ALA A 128 12.68 -8.60 -8.17
CA ALA A 128 12.81 -9.86 -8.90
C ALA A 128 11.66 -10.85 -8.59
N ALA A 129 11.29 -10.99 -7.31
CA ALA A 129 10.17 -11.86 -6.91
C ALA A 129 8.83 -11.40 -7.53
N ARG A 130 8.61 -10.09 -7.69
CA ARG A 130 7.40 -9.54 -8.31
C ARG A 130 7.22 -9.97 -9.76
N GLU A 131 8.29 -10.28 -10.49
CA GLU A 131 8.22 -10.68 -11.90
C GLU A 131 7.44 -11.98 -12.10
N TYR A 132 7.45 -12.91 -11.14
CA TYR A 132 6.67 -14.15 -11.22
C TYR A 132 5.16 -13.89 -11.31
N PHE A 133 4.68 -12.83 -10.65
CA PHE A 133 3.27 -12.45 -10.65
C PHE A 133 2.92 -11.47 -11.79
N GLN A 134 3.91 -10.91 -12.48
CA GLN A 134 3.69 -9.83 -13.45
C GLN A 134 2.77 -10.24 -14.60
N ALA A 135 2.90 -11.47 -15.09
CA ALA A 135 2.07 -11.98 -16.18
C ALA A 135 0.60 -12.17 -15.78
N SER A 136 0.32 -12.58 -14.54
CA SER A 136 -1.03 -12.88 -14.06
C SER A 136 -1.71 -11.69 -13.37
N CYS A 137 -0.93 -10.85 -12.69
CA CYS A 137 -1.42 -9.80 -11.78
C CYS A 137 -1.06 -8.39 -12.23
N GLY A 138 -0.13 -8.23 -13.17
CA GLY A 138 0.28 -6.94 -13.72
C GLY A 138 0.71 -5.95 -12.63
N ARG A 139 0.06 -4.79 -12.56
CA ARG A 139 0.40 -3.76 -11.55
C ARG A 139 0.11 -4.18 -10.10
N TYR A 140 -0.60 -5.28 -9.89
CA TYR A 140 -0.97 -5.77 -8.56
C TYR A 140 0.03 -6.78 -7.99
N SER A 141 1.07 -7.16 -8.75
CA SER A 141 2.08 -8.14 -8.33
C SER A 141 2.70 -7.86 -6.97
N ALA A 142 2.95 -6.57 -6.65
CA ALA A 142 3.51 -6.16 -5.36
C ALA A 142 2.67 -6.66 -4.17
N VAL A 143 1.35 -6.47 -4.23
CA VAL A 143 0.42 -6.84 -3.17
C VAL A 143 0.37 -8.35 -2.94
N PHE A 144 0.56 -9.15 -4.00
CA PHE A 144 0.63 -10.60 -3.85
C PHE A 144 1.94 -11.03 -3.20
N ILE A 145 3.06 -10.37 -3.52
CA ILE A 145 4.36 -10.63 -2.88
C ILE A 145 4.32 -10.30 -1.39
N ASP A 146 3.67 -9.21 -1.00
CA ASP A 146 3.50 -8.85 0.42
C ASP A 146 2.84 -9.98 1.22
N ILE A 147 1.75 -10.54 0.69
CA ILE A 147 1.02 -11.66 1.31
C ILE A 147 1.88 -12.94 1.32
N VAL A 148 2.66 -13.17 0.26
CA VAL A 148 3.57 -14.33 0.15
C VAL A 148 4.70 -14.24 1.18
N TYR A 149 5.26 -13.06 1.42
CA TYR A 149 6.25 -12.87 2.46
C TYR A 149 5.67 -13.06 3.86
N ASP A 150 4.41 -12.65 4.11
CA ASP A 150 3.71 -12.97 5.36
C ASP A 150 3.53 -14.48 5.55
N HIS A 151 3.26 -15.22 4.48
CA HIS A 151 3.18 -16.68 4.51
C HIS A 151 4.52 -17.32 4.88
N PHE A 152 5.62 -16.87 4.27
CA PHE A 152 6.94 -17.38 4.62
C PHE A 152 7.36 -17.00 6.03
N LEU A 153 7.10 -15.76 6.47
CA LEU A 153 7.34 -15.35 7.85
C LEU A 153 6.56 -16.22 8.85
N ALA A 154 5.28 -16.49 8.59
CA ALA A 154 4.47 -17.36 9.44
C ALA A 154 4.97 -18.82 9.50
N ASN A 155 5.76 -19.24 8.51
CA ASN A 155 6.34 -20.58 8.41
C ASN A 155 7.84 -20.65 8.71
N ASP A 156 8.49 -19.51 8.96
CA ASP A 156 9.91 -19.43 9.26
C ASP A 156 10.18 -20.01 10.66
N THR A 157 10.70 -21.24 10.70
CA THR A 157 10.96 -21.96 11.96
C THR A 157 12.07 -21.34 12.81
N SER A 158 12.90 -20.47 12.24
CA SER A 158 13.90 -19.73 13.00
C SER A 158 13.29 -18.58 13.81
N ILE A 159 12.10 -18.12 13.41
CA ILE A 159 11.36 -17.02 14.02
C ILE A 159 10.20 -17.54 14.87
N PHE A 160 9.39 -18.44 14.30
CA PHE A 160 8.18 -18.94 14.93
C PHE A 160 8.10 -20.47 14.98
N SER A 161 7.79 -20.99 16.17
CA SER A 161 7.08 -22.26 16.29
C SER A 161 5.58 -22.01 16.10
N GLU A 162 4.80 -23.07 15.89
CA GLU A 162 3.33 -22.95 15.80
C GLU A 162 2.75 -22.30 17.06
N GLN A 163 3.24 -22.69 18.25
CA GLN A 163 2.77 -22.14 19.51
C GLN A 163 3.18 -20.67 19.69
N SER A 164 4.40 -20.29 19.27
CA SER A 164 4.84 -18.90 19.40
C SER A 164 4.15 -17.98 18.41
N LEU A 165 3.87 -18.43 17.18
CA LEU A 165 3.03 -17.68 16.23
C LEU A 165 1.61 -17.48 16.78
N SER A 166 0.99 -18.53 17.30
CA SER A 166 -0.35 -18.43 17.88
C SER A 166 -0.39 -17.50 19.10
N ALA A 167 0.65 -17.50 19.95
CA ALA A 167 0.76 -16.55 21.05
C ALA A 167 0.95 -15.12 20.56
N PHE A 168 1.84 -14.93 19.57
CA PHE A 168 2.16 -13.63 18.99
C PHE A 168 0.93 -12.98 18.35
N THR A 169 0.26 -13.66 17.43
CA THR A 169 -0.92 -13.15 16.71
C THR A 169 -2.06 -12.78 17.66
N ARG A 170 -2.34 -13.61 18.68
CA ARG A 170 -3.30 -13.27 19.75
C ARG A 170 -2.91 -12.02 20.53
N GLN A 171 -1.62 -11.81 20.79
CA GLN A 171 -1.15 -10.59 21.43
C GLN A 171 -1.38 -9.37 20.53
N ILE A 172 -1.10 -9.47 19.22
CA ILE A 172 -1.35 -8.39 18.26
C ILE A 172 -2.83 -8.00 18.24
N TYR A 173 -3.74 -8.98 18.14
CA TYR A 173 -5.18 -8.70 18.19
C TYR A 173 -5.61 -8.01 19.49
N ARG A 174 -5.06 -8.42 20.64
CA ARG A 174 -5.37 -7.76 21.92
C ARG A 174 -4.88 -6.32 21.95
N THR A 175 -3.64 -6.08 21.53
CA THR A 175 -3.04 -4.75 21.48
C THR A 175 -3.88 -3.79 20.61
N VAL A 176 -4.25 -4.22 19.41
CA VAL A 176 -5.05 -3.38 18.49
C VAL A 176 -6.47 -3.18 19.02
N ALA A 177 -7.10 -4.21 19.60
CA ALA A 177 -8.43 -4.11 20.18
C ALA A 177 -8.50 -3.15 21.38
N GLN A 178 -7.42 -3.05 22.19
CA GLN A 178 -7.35 -2.09 23.30
C GLN A 178 -7.34 -0.64 22.84
N GLN A 179 -6.93 -0.38 21.60
CA GLN A 179 -6.89 0.95 20.98
C GLN A 179 -8.09 1.19 20.05
N HIS A 180 -9.18 0.43 20.18
CA HIS A 180 -10.31 0.46 19.24
C HIS A 180 -10.81 1.88 18.92
N ASP A 181 -10.96 2.74 19.93
CA ASP A 181 -11.59 4.06 19.78
C ASP A 181 -10.78 5.02 18.90
N ILE A 182 -9.46 4.82 18.80
CA ILE A 182 -8.58 5.66 17.97
C ILE A 182 -8.36 5.08 16.56
N LEU A 183 -8.79 3.84 16.30
CA LEU A 183 -8.63 3.21 14.99
C LEU A 183 -9.48 3.94 13.94
N PRO A 184 -8.98 4.13 12.70
CA PRO A 184 -9.78 4.65 11.60
C PRO A 184 -11.08 3.82 11.40
N PRO A 185 -12.25 4.44 11.16
CA PRO A 185 -13.52 3.71 11.08
C PRO A 185 -13.55 2.58 10.06
N VAL A 186 -12.87 2.75 8.92
CA VAL A 186 -12.74 1.69 7.90
C VAL A 186 -11.87 0.55 8.42
N PHE A 187 -10.78 0.84 9.13
CA PHE A 187 -9.93 -0.19 9.72
C PHE A 187 -10.66 -0.97 10.83
N GLN A 188 -11.51 -0.32 11.63
CA GLN A 188 -12.33 -1.04 12.64
C GLN A 188 -13.16 -2.17 12.02
N GLN A 189 -13.73 -1.94 10.82
CA GLN A 189 -14.50 -2.95 10.09
C GLN A 189 -13.59 -4.09 9.61
N VAL A 190 -12.45 -3.76 9.01
CA VAL A 190 -11.47 -4.76 8.56
C VAL A 190 -10.92 -5.56 9.72
N PHE A 191 -10.56 -4.91 10.82
CA PHE A 191 -10.02 -5.51 12.02
C PHE A 191 -10.97 -6.52 12.65
N ARG A 192 -12.28 -6.23 12.68
CA ARG A 192 -13.29 -7.19 13.14
C ARG A 192 -13.22 -8.51 12.36
N HIS A 193 -13.16 -8.43 11.03
CA HIS A 193 -13.04 -9.63 10.18
C HIS A 193 -11.67 -10.30 10.33
N MET A 194 -10.61 -9.51 10.42
CA MET A 194 -9.24 -9.99 10.61
C MET A 194 -9.12 -10.81 11.89
N GLN A 195 -9.71 -10.34 13.00
CA GLN A 195 -9.70 -11.03 14.28
C GLN A 195 -10.65 -12.23 14.29
N GLN A 196 -11.85 -12.11 13.72
CA GLN A 196 -12.84 -13.19 13.67
C GLN A 196 -12.33 -14.43 12.90
N HIS A 197 -11.53 -14.19 11.85
CA HIS A 197 -11.02 -15.25 10.98
C HIS A 197 -9.52 -15.52 11.16
N ASP A 198 -8.90 -14.95 12.19
CA ASP A 198 -7.49 -15.13 12.55
C ASP A 198 -6.54 -15.03 11.34
N TRP A 199 -6.65 -13.93 10.59
CA TRP A 199 -5.86 -13.74 9.36
C TRP A 199 -4.35 -13.86 9.61
N LEU A 200 -3.85 -13.31 10.72
CA LEU A 200 -2.41 -13.27 11.01
C LEU A 200 -1.84 -14.68 11.22
N TYR A 201 -2.54 -15.54 11.97
CA TYR A 201 -2.15 -16.94 12.08
C TYR A 201 -2.42 -17.69 10.77
N GLY A 202 -3.52 -17.34 10.11
CA GLY A 202 -3.97 -17.93 8.85
C GLY A 202 -2.94 -17.83 7.73
N TYR A 203 -2.06 -16.83 7.73
CA TYR A 203 -0.94 -16.75 6.78
C TYR A 203 -0.07 -18.02 6.76
N ARG A 204 0.01 -18.77 7.87
CA ARG A 204 0.73 -20.05 7.91
C ARG A 204 0.16 -21.08 6.93
N LEU A 205 -1.15 -21.02 6.65
CA LEU A 205 -1.90 -22.03 5.93
C LEU A 205 -2.09 -21.65 4.45
N MET A 206 -1.98 -22.64 3.56
CA MET A 206 -2.29 -22.46 2.12
C MET A 206 -3.74 -22.01 1.89
N ASP A 207 -4.70 -22.51 2.68
CA ASP A 207 -6.09 -22.04 2.59
C ASP A 207 -6.22 -20.58 3.06
N GLY A 208 -5.39 -20.15 4.01
CA GLY A 208 -5.35 -18.77 4.47
C GLY A 208 -4.80 -17.84 3.40
N ILE A 209 -3.71 -18.22 2.74
CA ILE A 209 -3.15 -17.42 1.64
C ILE A 209 -4.11 -17.33 0.46
N TYR A 210 -4.80 -18.42 0.12
CA TYR A 210 -5.82 -18.42 -0.93
C TYR A 210 -6.98 -17.46 -0.62
N LYS A 211 -7.44 -17.42 0.64
CA LYS A 211 -8.46 -16.45 1.09
C LYS A 211 -7.96 -15.01 0.99
N SER A 212 -6.71 -14.75 1.37
CA SER A 212 -6.08 -13.44 1.24
C SER A 212 -6.01 -12.99 -0.23
N PHE A 213 -5.56 -13.88 -1.13
CA PHE A 213 -5.56 -13.63 -2.58
C PHE A 213 -6.96 -13.38 -3.13
N SER A 214 -7.96 -14.15 -2.69
CA SER A 214 -9.36 -13.95 -3.05
C SER A 214 -9.87 -12.57 -2.62
N GLY A 215 -9.50 -12.13 -1.42
CA GLY A 215 -9.81 -10.78 -0.94
C GLY A 215 -9.18 -9.68 -1.79
N ILE A 216 -7.93 -9.84 -2.22
CA ILE A 216 -7.24 -8.91 -3.13
C ILE A 216 -7.95 -8.85 -4.49
N VAL A 217 -8.16 -10.00 -5.13
CA VAL A 217 -8.84 -10.09 -6.43
C VAL A 217 -10.22 -9.45 -6.37
N HIS A 218 -10.99 -9.72 -5.31
CA HIS A 218 -12.33 -9.15 -5.15
C HIS A 218 -12.33 -7.61 -5.06
N ARG A 219 -11.32 -7.01 -4.40
CA ARG A 219 -11.21 -5.55 -4.26
C ARG A 219 -10.50 -4.88 -5.44
N ALA A 220 -9.73 -5.64 -6.22
CA ALA A 220 -8.92 -5.13 -7.31
C ALA A 220 -9.80 -4.80 -8.54
N LYS A 221 -10.23 -3.55 -8.63
CA LYS A 221 -11.15 -3.04 -9.67
C LYS A 221 -10.76 -3.38 -11.13
N PHE A 222 -9.47 -3.55 -11.41
CA PHE A 222 -8.96 -3.75 -12.78
C PHE A 222 -8.13 -5.04 -12.91
N LEU A 223 -8.31 -5.99 -11.99
CA LEU A 223 -7.67 -7.29 -12.07
C LEU A 223 -8.70 -8.30 -12.54
N GLU A 224 -8.62 -8.70 -13.80
CA GLU A 224 -9.58 -9.60 -14.46
C GLU A 224 -9.13 -11.07 -14.40
N VAL A 225 -8.76 -11.54 -13.21
CA VAL A 225 -8.40 -12.95 -12.97
C VAL A 225 -9.10 -13.48 -11.71
N THR A 226 -9.20 -14.81 -11.56
CA THR A 226 -9.60 -15.41 -10.28
C THR A 226 -8.38 -15.52 -9.35
N ALA A 227 -8.61 -15.79 -8.06
CA ALA A 227 -7.54 -16.07 -7.10
C ALA A 227 -6.69 -17.29 -7.48
N ASP A 228 -7.21 -18.18 -8.33
CA ASP A 228 -6.47 -19.35 -8.80
C ASP A 228 -5.24 -18.93 -9.59
N ALA A 229 -5.30 -17.87 -10.39
CA ALA A 229 -4.16 -17.43 -11.21
C ALA A 229 -2.91 -17.07 -10.36
N PRO A 230 -2.96 -16.12 -9.41
CA PRO A 230 -1.83 -15.86 -8.50
C PRO A 230 -1.52 -17.06 -7.61
N PHE A 231 -2.52 -17.85 -7.19
CA PHE A 231 -2.27 -19.01 -6.35
C PHE A 231 -1.52 -20.14 -7.07
N GLN A 232 -1.74 -20.33 -8.37
CA GLN A 232 -0.93 -21.25 -9.17
C GLN A 232 0.51 -20.74 -9.32
N VAL A 233 0.73 -19.44 -9.51
CA VAL A 233 2.08 -18.85 -9.54
C VAL A 233 2.82 -19.16 -8.24
N LEU A 234 2.19 -18.93 -7.08
CA LEU A 234 2.78 -19.26 -5.78
C LEU A 234 3.18 -20.73 -5.70
N LYS A 235 2.30 -21.65 -6.10
CA LYS A 235 2.61 -23.09 -6.03
C LYS A 235 3.71 -23.52 -7.00
N GLN A 236 3.76 -22.91 -8.18
CA GLN A 236 4.74 -23.24 -9.22
C GLN A 236 6.13 -22.74 -8.87
N HIS A 237 6.22 -21.60 -8.18
CA HIS A 237 7.48 -20.93 -7.85
C HIS A 237 7.71 -20.85 -6.34
N TYR A 238 7.18 -21.81 -5.58
CA TYR A 238 7.17 -21.73 -4.12
C TYR A 238 8.58 -21.66 -3.54
N ASP A 239 9.48 -22.51 -4.04
CA ASP A 239 10.85 -22.60 -3.55
C ASP A 239 11.65 -21.35 -3.95
N GLU A 240 11.51 -20.86 -5.19
CA GLU A 240 12.19 -19.64 -5.62
C GLU A 240 11.70 -18.39 -4.86
N LEU A 241 10.40 -18.30 -4.59
CA LEU A 241 9.84 -17.22 -3.77
C LEU A 241 10.32 -17.33 -2.31
N ALA A 242 10.50 -18.55 -1.78
CA ALA A 242 11.06 -18.78 -0.46
C ALA A 242 12.54 -18.35 -0.37
N ASP A 243 13.33 -18.57 -1.43
CA ASP A 243 14.71 -18.10 -1.51
C ASP A 243 14.79 -16.57 -1.55
N HIS A 244 13.87 -15.93 -2.28
CA HIS A 244 13.74 -14.46 -2.28
C HIS A 244 13.43 -13.93 -0.88
N TYR A 245 12.45 -14.52 -0.17
CA TYR A 245 12.15 -14.17 1.21
C TYR A 245 13.38 -14.35 2.12
N SER A 246 14.05 -15.50 2.02
CA SER A 246 15.19 -15.86 2.89
C SER A 246 16.37 -14.90 2.72
N THR A 247 16.53 -14.34 1.52
CA THR A 247 17.54 -13.30 1.24
C THR A 247 17.06 -11.93 1.74
N PHE A 248 15.82 -11.56 1.45
CA PHE A 248 15.29 -10.22 1.71
C PHE A 248 15.00 -9.95 3.19
N PHE A 249 14.35 -10.87 3.89
CA PHE A 249 13.80 -10.61 5.21
C PHE A 249 14.87 -10.25 6.27
N PRO A 250 16.05 -10.91 6.33
CA PRO A 250 17.12 -10.49 7.23
C PRO A 250 17.61 -9.06 6.97
N GLU A 251 17.66 -8.62 5.70
CA GLU A 251 18.02 -7.24 5.35
C GLU A 251 16.96 -6.23 5.81
N LEU A 252 15.67 -6.58 5.66
CA LEU A 252 14.57 -5.78 6.19
C LEU A 252 14.63 -5.64 7.72
N VAL A 253 14.88 -6.74 8.44
CA VAL A 253 15.04 -6.71 9.91
C VAL A 253 16.23 -5.82 10.30
N ALA A 254 17.36 -5.92 9.60
CA ALA A 254 18.53 -5.09 9.84
C ALA A 254 18.23 -3.60 9.59
N PHE A 255 17.56 -3.28 8.49
CA PHE A 255 17.11 -1.92 8.18
C PHE A 255 16.25 -1.35 9.31
N VAL A 256 15.20 -2.06 9.73
CA VAL A 256 14.28 -1.60 10.78
C VAL A 256 14.99 -1.40 12.12
N LYS A 257 15.94 -2.27 12.49
CA LYS A 257 16.75 -2.09 13.73
C LYS A 257 17.58 -0.81 13.73
N THR A 258 17.93 -0.30 12.56
CA THR A 258 18.69 0.95 12.40
C THR A 258 17.82 2.17 12.10
N TYR A 259 16.53 1.95 11.80
CA TYR A 259 15.61 3.02 11.47
C TYR A 259 15.30 3.84 12.72
N PRO A 260 15.51 5.17 12.71
CA PRO A 260 15.19 6.01 13.85
C PRO A 260 13.67 6.07 14.00
N HIS A 261 13.16 5.44 15.07
CA HIS A 261 11.79 5.55 15.53
C HIS A 261 11.75 6.43 16.77
#